data_AF-A0A2J6XSC1-F1
#
_entry.id   AF-A0A2J6XSC1-F1
#
_cell.length_a   1.000
_cell.length_b   1.000
_cell.length_c   1.000
_cell.angle_alpha   90.00
_cell.angle_beta   90.00
_cell.angle_gamma   90.00
#
_symmetry.space_group_name_H-M   'P 1'
#
loop_
_entity.id
_entity.type
_entity.pdbx_description
1 polymer ?
#
loop_
_entity_poly.entity_id
_entity_poly.type
_entity_poly.pdbx_seq_one_letter_code
_entity_poly.pdbx_strand_id
1 'polypeptide(L)' 'MWDLFEEEFYLPKEVAEKLRVSLRTVQRWLEEEKIKGIKVGGVWRIPESSLKEFLRQQ' A
#
# COMPACT_ATOMS: atom_id res chain seq x y z
N MET A 1 13.16 -22.36 -5.72
CA MET A 1 13.94 -21.11 -5.71
C MET A 1 13.69 -20.33 -7.00
N TRP A 2 12.42 -20.06 -7.31
CA TRP A 2 11.95 -19.19 -8.40
C TRP A 2 10.72 -18.37 -7.94
N ASP A 3 10.52 -18.22 -6.62
CA ASP A 3 9.36 -17.52 -6.01
C ASP A 3 9.74 -16.18 -5.37
N LEU A 4 10.95 -15.67 -5.65
CA LEU A 4 11.53 -14.50 -4.98
C LEU A 4 11.13 -13.14 -5.61
N PHE A 5 10.29 -13.12 -6.65
CA PHE A 5 9.99 -11.89 -7.41
C PHE A 5 8.51 -11.51 -7.50
N GLU A 6 7.59 -12.22 -6.84
CA GLU A 6 6.17 -11.83 -6.84
C GLU A 6 5.87 -10.92 -5.65
N GLU A 7 6.38 -9.69 -5.68
CA GLU A 7 5.86 -8.66 -4.78
C GLU A 7 4.46 -8.25 -5.25
N GLU A 8 3.44 -8.53 -4.43
CA GLU A 8 2.09 -8.05 -4.69
C GLU A 8 1.99 -6.54 -4.48
N PHE A 9 1.21 -5.89 -5.35
CA PHE A 9 0.93 -4.46 -5.23
C PHE A 9 -0.57 -4.24 -5.10
N TYR A 10 -0.94 -3.43 -4.11
CA TYR A 10 -2.31 -3.00 -3.91
C TYR A 10 -2.55 -1.59 -4.43
N LEU A 11 -3.74 -1.36 -4.96
CA LEU A 11 -4.32 -0.04 -5.14
C LEU A 11 -4.72 0.54 -3.77
N PRO A 12 -4.71 1.87 -3.61
CA PRO A 12 -5.20 2.49 -2.38
C PRO A 12 -6.63 2.05 -1.99
N LYS A 13 -7.49 1.79 -2.98
CA LYS A 13 -8.85 1.27 -2.74
C LYS A 13 -8.86 -0.14 -2.14
N GLU A 14 -7.96 -1.01 -2.59
CA GLU A 14 -7.87 -2.40 -2.10
C GLU A 14 -7.36 -2.43 -0.66
N VAL A 15 -6.39 -1.55 -0.33
CA VAL A 15 -5.94 -1.35 1.05
C VAL A 15 -7.06 -0.78 1.92
N ALA A 16 -7.82 0.19 1.41
CA ALA A 16 -8.94 0.79 2.13
C ALA A 16 -10.02 -0.25 2.48
N GLU A 17 -10.39 -1.08 1.50
CA GLU A 17 -11.32 -2.21 1.68
C GLU A 17 -10.78 -3.24 2.67
N LYS A 18 -9.51 -3.65 2.52
CA LYS A 18 -8.87 -4.66 3.38
C LYS A 18 -8.81 -4.22 4.85
N LEU A 19 -8.53 -2.94 5.10
CA LEU A 19 -8.41 -2.38 6.44
C LEU A 19 -9.70 -1.74 6.97
N ARG A 20 -10.78 -1.75 6.17
CA ARG A 20 -12.07 -1.11 6.50
C ARG A 20 -11.93 0.37 6.88
N VAL A 21 -11.09 1.11 6.15
CA VAL A 21 -10.91 2.56 6.30
C VAL A 21 -11.34 3.29 5.02
N SER A 22 -11.48 4.61 5.08
CA SER A 22 -11.80 5.39 3.88
C SER A 22 -10.62 5.41 2.89
N LEU A 23 -10.90 5.49 1.59
CA LEU A 23 -9.87 5.70 0.56
C LEU A 23 -9.03 6.95 0.84
N ARG A 24 -9.67 8.03 1.33
CA ARG A 24 -9.00 9.27 1.74
C ARG A 24 -7.99 9.04 2.86
N THR A 25 -8.28 8.14 3.79
CA THR A 25 -7.36 7.77 4.87
C THR A 25 -6.09 7.15 4.29
N VAL A 26 -6.23 6.21 3.34
CA VAL A 26 -5.08 5.56 2.69
C VAL A 26 -4.29 6.55 1.84
N GLN A 27 -4.96 7.44 1.10
CA GLN A 27 -4.30 8.50 0.34
C GLN A 27 -3.51 9.43 1.26
N ARG A 28 -4.08 9.83 2.40
CA ARG A 28 -3.37 10.64 3.40
C ARG A 28 -2.15 9.91 3.95
N TRP A 29 -2.21 8.61 4.20
CA TRP A 29 -1.04 7.85 4.63
C TRP A 29 0.07 7.82 3.59
N LEU A 30 -0.28 7.77 2.30
CA LEU A 30 0.69 7.88 1.20
C LEU A 30 1.30 9.29 1.11
N GLU A 31 0.48 10.32 1.25
CA GLU A 31 0.92 11.73 1.24
C GLU A 31 1.81 12.07 2.44
N GLU A 32 1.52 11.50 3.61
CA GLU A 32 2.30 11.65 4.84
C GLU A 32 3.49 10.67 4.90
N GLU A 33 3.76 9.91 3.84
CA GLU A 33 4.82 8.89 3.75
C GLU A 33 4.79 7.81 4.86
N LYS A 34 3.65 7.65 5.54
CA LYS A 34 3.43 6.61 6.57
C LYS A 34 3.38 5.22 5.96
N ILE A 35 2.85 5.11 4.75
CA ILE A 35 2.91 3.90 3.94
C ILE A 35 3.62 4.25 2.63
N LYS A 36 4.64 3.49 2.27
CA LYS A 36 5.37 3.70 1.01
C LYS A 36 4.54 3.18 -0.16
N GLY A 37 4.59 3.89 -1.27
CA GLY A 37 3.99 3.47 -2.53
C GLY A 37 4.77 4.03 -3.71
N ILE A 38 4.49 3.52 -4.91
CA ILE A 38 5.05 4.01 -6.17
C ILE A 38 3.91 4.47 -7.08
N LYS A 39 4.11 5.56 -7.84
CA LYS A 39 3.15 6.01 -8.85
C LYS A 39 3.48 5.39 -10.20
N VAL A 40 2.55 4.62 -10.76
CA VAL A 40 2.65 4.04 -12.10
C VAL A 40 1.43 4.47 -12.91
N GLY A 41 1.66 5.20 -14.01
CA GLY A 41 0.57 5.71 -14.86
C GLY A 41 -0.42 6.63 -14.12
N GLY A 42 0.05 7.40 -13.13
CA GLY A 42 -0.79 8.30 -12.33
C GLY A 42 -1.56 7.63 -11.20
N VAL A 43 -1.41 6.31 -11.01
CA VAL A 43 -2.09 5.56 -9.95
C VAL A 43 -1.06 5.01 -8.97
N TRP A 44 -1.36 5.09 -7.68
CA TRP A 44 -0.53 4.51 -6.64
C TRP A 44 -0.55 2.97 -6.69
N ARG A 45 0.58 2.38 -6.39
CA ARG A 45 0.79 0.95 -6.11
C ARG A 45 1.50 0.85 -4.77
N ILE A 46 0.87 0.18 -3.83
CA ILE A 46 1.36 -0.02 -2.47
C ILE A 46 1.93 -1.44 -2.43
N PRO A 47 3.26 -1.60 -2.30
CA PRO A 47 3.85 -2.92 -2.14
C PRO A 47 3.29 -3.60 -0.88
N GLU A 48 3.00 -4.89 -0.94
CA GLU A 48 2.51 -5.64 0.21
C GLU A 48 3.50 -5.54 1.40
N SER A 49 4.80 -5.54 1.11
CA SER A 49 5.85 -5.38 2.12
C SER A 49 5.72 -4.07 2.91
N SER A 50 5.42 -2.97 2.21
CA SER A 50 5.19 -1.64 2.77
C SER A 50 3.93 -1.60 3.64
N LEU A 51 2.84 -2.22 3.17
CA LEU A 51 1.62 -2.35 3.98
C LEU A 51 1.88 -3.16 5.26
N LYS A 52 2.60 -4.28 5.16
CA LYS A 52 3.00 -5.09 6.31
C LYS A 52 3.89 -4.30 7.27
N GLU A 53 4.81 -3.49 6.77
CA GLU A 53 5.67 -2.61 7.59
C GLU A 53 4.85 -1.56 8.33
N PHE A 54 3.96 -0.86 7.65
CA PHE A 54 3.06 0.14 8.24
C PHE A 54 2.21 -0.46 9.38
N LEU A 55 1.64 -1.65 9.17
CA LEU A 55 0.82 -2.33 10.19
C LEU A 55 1.61 -2.79 11.42
N ARG A 56 2.91 -3.07 11.29
CA ARG A 56 3.77 -3.43 12.44
C ARG A 56 4.12 -2.23 13.33
N GLN A 57 3.98 -1.01 12.82
CA GLN A 57 4.34 0.22 13.54
C GLN A 57 3.14 0.88 14.25
N GLN A 58 1.96 0.25 14.24
CA GLN A 58 0.75 0.71 14.92
C GLN A 58 0.55 0.08 16.30
#